data_AF-E1X5E9-F1
#
_entry.id   AF-E1X5E9-F1
#
_cell.length_a   1.000
_cell.length_b   1.000
_cell.length_c   1.000
_cell.angle_alpha   90.00
_cell.angle_beta   90.00
_cell.angle_gamma   90.00
#
_symmetry.space_group_name_H-M   'P 1'
#
loop_
_entity.id
_entity.type
_entity.pdbx_description
1 polymer ?
#
loop_
_entity_poly.entity_id
_entity_poly.type
_entity_poly.pdbx_seq_one_letter_code
_entity_poly.pdbx_strand_id
1 'polypeptide(L)'
;MLLVKTLIKSSPIHGKGLFANQDIPEGTPIWKYSPSTTRITAIEEFIFQCHSMSLKEIRRHMNYSYLRDGNVWSVLDKTRYINHGQSANIGFLDNFLEISTRDILKGEELIENYHNCYDLFDFFNFDYFKIKKKDDLLDHLQLHLGVASYA
;
A
#
# COMPACT_ATOMS: atom_id res chain seq x y z
N MET A 1 1.03 8.49 8.69
CA MET A 1 1.09 8.26 10.13
C MET A 1 -0.28 7.86 10.63
N LEU A 2 -0.34 6.81 11.44
CA LEU A 2 -1.56 6.41 12.14
C LEU A 2 -1.98 7.46 13.19
N LEU A 3 -3.28 7.73 13.25
CA LEU A 3 -3.91 8.69 14.15
C LEU A 3 -4.72 8.02 15.27
N VAL A 4 -4.94 6.70 15.16
CA VAL A 4 -5.66 5.88 16.14
C VAL A 4 -4.75 4.84 16.78
N LYS A 5 -5.12 4.34 17.96
CA LYS A 5 -4.40 3.25 18.62
C LYS A 5 -4.66 1.94 17.88
N THR A 6 -3.58 1.26 17.48
CA THR A 6 -3.64 -0.01 16.75
C THR A 6 -2.74 -1.08 17.35
N LEU A 7 -3.05 -2.35 17.07
CA LEU A 7 -2.23 -3.51 17.39
C LEU A 7 -2.01 -4.34 16.12
N ILE A 8 -0.85 -5.01 16.02
CA ILE A 8 -0.60 -5.98 14.95
C ILE A 8 -0.86 -7.37 15.53
N LYS A 9 -1.70 -8.17 14.88
CA LYS A 9 -2.02 -9.55 15.27
C LYS A 9 -2.02 -10.45 14.03
N SER A 10 -2.13 -11.76 14.21
CA SER A 10 -2.43 -12.67 13.10
C SER A 10 -3.81 -12.33 12.54
N SER A 11 -3.91 -12.18 11.22
CA SER A 11 -5.18 -11.91 10.54
C SER A 11 -5.86 -13.22 10.13
N PRO A 12 -7.19 -13.33 10.27
CA PRO A 12 -7.95 -14.42 9.66
C PRO A 12 -8.00 -14.36 8.13
N ILE A 13 -7.67 -13.20 7.52
CA ILE A 13 -7.63 -13.02 6.07
C ILE A 13 -6.30 -13.53 5.53
N HIS A 14 -5.20 -12.90 5.95
CA HIS A 14 -3.87 -13.25 5.47
C HIS A 14 -2.77 -12.75 6.40
N GLY A 15 -1.83 -13.62 6.78
CA GLY A 15 -0.62 -13.24 7.50
C GLY A 15 -0.88 -12.43 8.78
N LYS A 16 -0.44 -11.16 8.76
CA LYS A 16 -0.64 -10.20 9.87
C LYS A 16 -1.65 -9.14 9.44
N GLY A 17 -2.46 -8.70 10.39
CA GLY A 17 -3.44 -7.63 10.24
C GLY A 17 -3.17 -6.48 11.20
N LEU A 18 -3.71 -5.31 10.87
CA LEU A 18 -3.74 -4.14 11.74
C LEU A 18 -5.12 -4.03 12.38
N PHE A 19 -5.18 -4.02 13.71
CA PHE A 19 -6.43 -4.08 14.47
C PHE A 19 -6.62 -2.81 15.29
N ALA A 20 -7.87 -2.36 15.42
CA ALA A 20 -8.25 -1.27 16.31
C ALA A 20 -7.97 -1.63 17.77
N ASN A 21 -7.35 -0.73 18.52
CA ASN A 21 -7.12 -0.88 19.97
C ASN A 21 -7.93 0.12 20.81
N GLN A 22 -8.96 0.68 20.19
CA GLN A 22 -9.96 1.57 20.75
C GLN A 22 -11.20 1.49 19.86
N ASP A 23 -12.35 1.94 20.35
CA ASP A 23 -13.50 2.18 19.49
C ASP A 23 -13.22 3.41 18.61
N ILE A 24 -13.71 3.38 17.38
CA ILE A 24 -13.46 4.38 16.35
C ILE A 24 -14.81 4.69 15.69
N PRO A 25 -15.43 5.85 15.96
CA PRO A 25 -16.66 6.26 15.30
C PRO A 25 -16.49 6.41 13.78
N GLU A 26 -17.57 6.32 13.01
CA GLU A 26 -17.59 6.64 11.58
C GLU A 26 -17.02 8.03 11.27
N GLY A 27 -16.31 8.16 10.15
CA GLY A 27 -15.70 9.42 9.70
C GLY A 27 -14.44 9.83 10.47
N THR A 28 -13.96 8.99 11.39
CA THR A 28 -12.76 9.28 12.19
C THR A 28 -11.50 9.14 11.33
N PRO A 29 -10.57 10.12 11.36
CA PRO A 29 -9.25 9.99 10.75
C PRO A 29 -8.46 8.79 11.28
N ILE A 30 -8.07 7.88 10.39
CA ILE A 30 -7.30 6.66 10.71
C ILE A 30 -5.83 6.88 10.45
N TRP A 31 -5.51 7.40 9.27
CA TRP A 31 -4.16 7.66 8.82
C TRP A 31 -4.11 8.97 8.05
N LYS A 32 -3.02 9.71 8.23
CA LYS A 32 -2.73 10.92 7.45
C LYS A 32 -1.31 10.87 6.92
N TYR A 33 -1.10 11.28 5.68
CA TYR A 33 0.22 11.36 5.09
C TYR A 33 1.21 12.12 5.99
N SER A 34 2.40 11.54 6.11
CA SER A 34 3.54 12.18 6.74
C SER A 34 4.81 11.70 6.07
N PRO A 35 5.73 12.59 5.69
CA PRO A 35 7.01 12.21 5.11
C PRO A 35 7.88 11.37 6.06
N SER A 36 7.60 11.40 7.37
CA SER A 36 8.28 10.56 8.36
C SER A 36 7.83 9.10 8.36
N THR A 37 6.64 8.80 7.81
CA THR A 37 6.06 7.45 7.82
C THR A 37 5.79 6.90 6.43
N THR A 38 5.85 7.74 5.40
CA THR A 38 5.52 7.37 4.04
C THR A 38 6.34 8.21 3.07
N ARG A 39 7.08 7.54 2.20
CA ARG A 39 7.81 8.20 1.10
C ARG A 39 6.97 8.09 -0.16
N ILE A 40 6.89 9.18 -0.92
CA ILE A 40 6.28 9.24 -2.24
C ILE A 40 7.42 9.40 -3.25
N THR A 41 7.47 8.54 -4.25
CA THR A 41 8.44 8.58 -5.34
C THR A 41 7.67 8.48 -6.65
N ALA A 42 7.97 9.33 -7.63
CA ALA A 42 7.39 9.19 -8.97
C ALA A 42 7.73 7.81 -9.56
N ILE A 43 6.80 7.20 -10.30
CA ILE A 43 6.99 5.82 -10.78
C ILE A 43 8.23 5.68 -11.67
N GLU A 44 8.53 6.67 -12.49
CA GLU A 44 9.70 6.70 -13.36
C GLU A 44 11.00 6.76 -12.55
N GLU A 45 11.01 7.57 -11.48
CA GLU A 45 12.14 7.65 -10.58
C GLU A 45 12.33 6.33 -9.82
N PHE A 46 11.25 5.68 -9.39
CA PHE A 46 11.33 4.36 -8.76
C PHE A 46 11.91 3.30 -9.72
N ILE A 47 11.44 3.25 -10.97
CA ILE A 47 11.97 2.34 -11.99
C ILE A 47 13.46 2.62 -12.24
N PHE A 48 13.84 3.88 -12.37
CA PHE A 48 15.24 4.28 -12.51
C PHE A 48 16.09 3.79 -11.33
N GLN A 49 15.63 3.99 -10.09
CA GLN A 49 16.32 3.51 -8.89
C GLN A 49 16.46 1.97 -8.88
N CYS A 50 15.47 1.23 -9.38
CA CYS A 50 15.50 -0.24 -9.45
C CYS A 50 16.67 -0.78 -10.30
N HIS A 51 17.20 -0.02 -11.28
CA HIS A 51 18.40 -0.42 -12.03
C HIS A 51 19.64 -0.58 -11.14
N SER A 52 19.70 0.13 -10.00
CA SER A 52 20.79 -0.01 -9.02
C SER A 52 20.54 -1.07 -7.95
N MET A 53 19.30 -1.56 -7.81
CA MET A 53 18.88 -2.49 -6.76
C MET A 53 19.04 -3.95 -7.18
N SER A 54 19.25 -4.85 -6.23
CA SER A 54 19.08 -6.29 -6.45
C SER A 54 17.59 -6.66 -6.60
N LEU A 55 17.31 -7.78 -7.26
CA LEU A 55 15.94 -8.30 -7.39
C LEU A 55 15.24 -8.48 -6.02
N LYS A 56 15.99 -8.84 -4.98
CA LYS A 56 15.46 -9.00 -3.62
C LYS A 56 15.04 -7.65 -3.01
N GLU A 57 15.81 -6.59 -3.25
CA GLU A 57 15.52 -5.24 -2.76
C GLU A 57 14.29 -4.65 -3.46
N ILE A 58 14.19 -4.80 -4.79
CA ILE A 58 13.02 -4.34 -5.57
C ILE A 58 11.75 -5.00 -5.03
N ARG A 59 11.74 -6.33 -4.87
CA ARG A 59 10.59 -7.06 -4.29
C ARG A 59 10.24 -6.60 -2.89
N ARG A 60 11.25 -6.35 -2.04
CA ARG A 60 11.02 -5.86 -0.69
C ARG A 60 10.38 -4.47 -0.71
N HIS A 61 10.80 -3.59 -1.61
CA HIS A 61 10.18 -2.28 -1.80
C HIS A 61 8.72 -2.41 -2.24
N MET A 62 8.45 -3.19 -3.29
CA MET A 62 7.09 -3.40 -3.80
C MET A 62 6.17 -4.02 -2.75
N ASN A 63 6.64 -4.96 -1.94
CA ASN A 63 5.83 -5.61 -0.89
C ASN A 63 5.37 -4.66 0.23
N TYR A 64 5.99 -3.48 0.35
CA TYR A 64 5.63 -2.47 1.35
C TYR A 64 5.30 -1.12 0.70
N SER A 65 4.90 -1.14 -0.57
CA SER A 65 4.48 0.05 -1.30
C SER A 65 3.21 -0.25 -2.09
N TYR A 66 2.47 0.79 -2.41
CA TYR A 66 1.37 0.76 -3.37
C TYR A 66 1.56 1.91 -4.37
N LEU A 67 0.87 1.82 -5.48
CA LEU A 67 0.74 2.80 -6.54
C LEU A 67 -0.53 3.59 -6.33
N ARG A 68 -0.41 4.91 -6.37
CA ARG A 68 -1.56 5.79 -6.38
C ARG A 68 -1.21 7.10 -7.07
N ASP A 69 -2.04 7.48 -8.04
CA ASP A 69 -1.88 8.67 -8.87
C ASP A 69 -0.49 8.74 -9.51
N GLY A 70 -0.02 7.61 -10.07
CA GLY A 70 1.27 7.54 -10.77
C GLY A 70 2.51 7.63 -9.87
N ASN A 71 2.33 7.50 -8.56
CA ASN A 71 3.42 7.52 -7.59
C ASN A 71 3.52 6.21 -6.83
N VAL A 72 4.74 5.83 -6.44
CA VAL A 72 5.03 4.75 -5.49
C VAL A 72 5.00 5.33 -4.08
N TRP A 73 4.05 4.86 -3.28
CA TRP A 73 3.88 5.20 -1.87
C TRP A 73 4.50 4.13 -0.99
N SER A 74 5.75 4.32 -0.59
CA SER A 74 6.47 3.40 0.31
C SER A 74 6.06 3.61 1.76
N VAL A 75 5.46 2.57 2.34
CA VAL A 75 4.86 2.58 3.68
C VAL A 75 5.88 2.15 4.74
N LEU A 76 6.22 3.08 5.63
CA LEU A 76 7.25 2.89 6.66
C LEU A 76 6.68 2.61 8.05
N ASP A 77 5.41 2.96 8.31
CA ASP A 77 4.74 2.69 9.58
C ASP A 77 3.96 1.35 9.58
N LYS A 78 2.99 1.20 10.50
CA LYS A 78 2.23 -0.04 10.68
C LYS A 78 1.09 -0.20 9.68
N THR A 79 0.76 0.79 8.84
CA THR A 79 -0.32 0.63 7.85
C THR A 79 -0.01 -0.38 6.77
N ARG A 80 1.25 -0.77 6.58
CA ARG A 80 1.64 -1.91 5.72
C ARG A 80 1.05 -3.27 6.14
N TYR A 81 0.37 -3.33 7.28
CA TYR A 81 -0.33 -4.52 7.77
C TYR A 81 -1.85 -4.39 7.65
N ILE A 82 -2.37 -3.31 7.07
CA ILE A 82 -3.77 -3.26 6.65
C ILE A 82 -3.93 -4.29 5.53
N ASN A 83 -5.03 -5.04 5.56
CA ASN A 83 -5.30 -6.08 4.58
C ASN A 83 -6.41 -5.63 3.63
N HIS A 84 -6.43 -6.27 2.46
CA HIS A 84 -7.52 -6.15 1.51
C HIS A 84 -8.71 -7.04 1.92
N GLY A 85 -9.94 -6.54 1.81
CA GLY A 85 -11.13 -7.36 1.91
C GLY A 85 -12.41 -6.66 1.44
N GLN A 86 -13.46 -7.45 1.18
CA GLN A 86 -14.78 -6.94 0.79
C GLN A 86 -15.51 -6.23 1.95
N SER A 87 -15.18 -6.59 3.19
CA SER A 87 -15.71 -5.96 4.40
C SER A 87 -14.86 -4.74 4.83
N ALA A 88 -14.44 -3.93 3.85
CA ALA A 88 -13.65 -2.74 4.11
C ALA A 88 -14.39 -1.78 5.05
N ASN A 89 -13.67 -1.26 6.04
CA ASN A 89 -14.20 -0.37 7.07
C ASN A 89 -13.40 0.93 7.19
N ILE A 90 -12.36 1.09 6.37
CA ILE A 90 -11.59 2.30 6.21
C ILE A 90 -11.42 2.60 4.71
N GLY A 91 -11.23 3.87 4.38
CA GLY A 91 -11.06 4.31 3.01
C GLY A 91 -10.56 5.75 2.91
N PHE A 92 -9.90 6.04 1.79
CA PHE A 92 -9.33 7.35 1.54
C PHE A 92 -10.41 8.40 1.29
N LEU A 93 -10.40 9.46 2.09
CA LEU A 93 -11.20 10.66 1.83
C LEU A 93 -10.56 11.51 0.73
N ASP A 94 -9.22 11.55 0.73
CA ASP A 94 -8.39 12.16 -0.31
C ASP A 94 -7.04 11.41 -0.41
N ASN A 95 -6.07 11.97 -1.13
CA ASN A 95 -4.75 11.34 -1.33
C ASN A 95 -3.89 11.26 -0.08
N PHE A 96 -4.21 12.05 0.93
CA PHE A 96 -3.39 12.27 2.11
C PHE A 96 -4.11 11.93 3.41
N LEU A 97 -5.38 11.54 3.35
CA LEU A 97 -6.20 11.25 4.53
C LEU A 97 -7.09 10.02 4.30
N GLU A 98 -7.01 9.09 5.24
CA GLU A 98 -7.88 7.92 5.33
C GLU A 98 -8.77 8.02 6.57
N ILE A 99 -10.04 7.65 6.43
CA ILE A 99 -11.06 7.70 7.48
C ILE A 99 -11.76 6.34 7.66
N SER A 100 -12.41 6.14 8.80
CA SER A 100 -13.38 5.06 8.96
C SER A 100 -14.64 5.32 8.14
N THR A 101 -15.17 4.28 7.49
CA THR A 101 -16.40 4.34 6.66
C THR A 101 -17.64 3.87 7.42
N ARG A 102 -17.47 3.43 8.66
CA ARG A 102 -18.50 3.07 9.64
C ARG A 102 -17.88 3.11 11.04
N ASP A 103 -18.69 2.90 12.07
CA ASP A 103 -18.17 2.61 13.41
C ASP A 103 -17.33 1.32 13.40
N ILE A 104 -16.17 1.33 14.05
CA ILE A 104 -15.25 0.21 14.21
C ILE A 104 -15.02 -0.01 15.71
N LEU A 105 -15.36 -1.20 16.20
CA LEU A 105 -15.17 -1.57 17.60
C LEU A 105 -13.72 -1.96 17.86
N LYS A 106 -13.27 -1.75 19.10
CA LYS A 106 -11.98 -2.24 19.56
C LYS A 106 -11.85 -3.74 19.29
N GLY A 107 -10.76 -4.10 18.62
CA GLY A 107 -10.45 -5.49 18.28
C GLY A 107 -10.88 -5.91 16.87
N GLU A 108 -11.65 -5.09 16.15
CA GLU A 108 -11.87 -5.28 14.72
C GLU A 108 -10.60 -5.02 13.92
N GLU A 109 -10.43 -5.72 12.79
CA GLU A 109 -9.35 -5.48 11.84
C GLU A 109 -9.69 -4.25 10.99
N LEU A 110 -8.69 -3.40 10.73
CA LEU A 110 -8.77 -2.31 9.78
C LEU A 110 -8.52 -2.89 8.39
N ILE A 111 -9.53 -2.80 7.53
CA ILE A 111 -9.57 -3.44 6.20
C ILE A 111 -9.87 -2.39 5.14
N GLU A 112 -9.07 -2.41 4.08
CA GLU A 112 -9.24 -1.59 2.89
C GLU A 112 -9.82 -2.42 1.73
N ASN A 113 -10.48 -1.74 0.81
CA ASN A 113 -10.71 -2.28 -0.53
C ASN A 113 -9.63 -1.72 -1.47
N TYR A 114 -8.57 -2.48 -1.71
CA TYR A 114 -7.43 -2.05 -2.53
C TYR A 114 -7.84 -1.61 -3.94
N HIS A 115 -8.85 -2.24 -4.54
CA HIS A 115 -9.36 -1.84 -5.86
C HIS A 115 -9.98 -0.45 -5.88
N ASN A 116 -10.38 0.08 -4.72
CA ASN A 116 -10.91 1.44 -4.60
C ASN A 116 -9.86 2.44 -4.09
N CYS A 117 -8.74 1.94 -3.53
CA CYS A 117 -7.73 2.77 -2.87
C CYS A 117 -6.49 3.02 -3.73
N TYR A 118 -6.16 2.11 -4.64
CA TYR A 118 -4.88 2.07 -5.35
C TYR A 118 -5.06 1.99 -6.87
N ASP A 119 -3.97 2.25 -7.62
CA ASP A 119 -3.99 2.24 -9.08
C ASP A 119 -4.28 0.83 -9.63
N LEU A 120 -4.91 0.75 -10.81
CA LEU A 120 -5.31 -0.52 -11.43
C LEU A 120 -4.12 -1.47 -11.65
N PHE A 121 -2.94 -0.92 -11.96
CA PHE A 121 -1.73 -1.68 -12.19
C PHE A 121 -0.83 -1.80 -10.95
N ASP A 122 -1.39 -1.61 -9.74
CA ASP A 122 -0.64 -1.77 -8.49
C ASP A 122 0.13 -3.09 -8.40
N PHE A 123 1.19 -3.08 -7.61
CA PHE A 123 1.99 -4.24 -7.34
C PHE A 123 1.21 -5.47 -6.83
N PHE A 124 0.16 -5.31 -6.02
CA PHE A 124 -0.59 -6.47 -5.52
C PHE A 124 -1.36 -7.23 -6.61
N ASN A 125 -1.56 -6.63 -7.79
CA ASN A 125 -2.25 -7.27 -8.92
C ASN A 125 -1.35 -8.21 -9.74
N PHE A 126 -0.05 -8.24 -9.45
CA PHE A 126 0.92 -9.02 -10.22
C PHE A 126 1.78 -9.91 -9.31
N ASP A 127 1.99 -11.15 -9.74
CA ASP A 127 2.83 -12.10 -9.02
C ASP A 127 4.32 -11.93 -9.42
N TYR A 128 4.96 -10.86 -8.96
CA TYR A 128 6.38 -10.58 -9.22
C TYR A 128 7.34 -11.61 -8.61
N PHE A 129 6.84 -12.51 -7.74
CA PHE A 129 7.64 -13.61 -7.21
C PHE A 129 7.87 -14.72 -8.25
N LYS A 130 7.05 -14.78 -9.31
CA LYS A 130 7.27 -15.66 -10.47
C LYS A 130 8.44 -15.21 -11.34
N ILE A 131 8.65 -13.89 -11.50
CA ILE A 131 9.72 -13.35 -12.35
C ILE A 131 11.08 -13.57 -11.70
N LYS A 132 11.93 -14.45 -12.24
CA LYS A 132 13.18 -14.89 -11.58
C LYS A 132 14.39 -14.03 -11.89
N LYS A 133 14.38 -13.25 -12.98
CA LYS A 133 15.49 -12.37 -13.36
C LYS A 133 15.11 -10.91 -13.10
N LYS A 134 16.13 -10.10 -12.79
CA LYS A 134 15.95 -8.66 -12.58
C LYS A 134 15.51 -7.96 -13.86
N ASP A 135 16.15 -8.29 -14.98
CA ASP A 135 15.88 -7.62 -16.26
C ASP A 135 14.43 -7.87 -16.70
N ASP A 136 13.96 -9.13 -16.64
CA ASP A 136 12.54 -9.48 -16.90
C ASP A 136 11.56 -8.69 -15.99
N LEU A 137 11.94 -8.40 -14.73
CA LEU A 137 11.11 -7.62 -13.82
C LEU A 137 11.10 -6.14 -14.23
N LEU A 138 12.25 -5.58 -14.57
CA LEU A 138 12.36 -4.20 -15.03
C LEU A 138 11.58 -3.98 -16.33
N ASP A 139 11.66 -4.91 -17.28
CA ASP A 139 10.89 -4.87 -18.52
C ASP A 139 9.37 -4.87 -18.24
N HIS A 140 8.93 -5.71 -17.30
CA HIS A 140 7.53 -5.73 -16.87
C HIS A 140 7.11 -4.41 -16.21
N LEU A 141 7.92 -3.87 -15.29
CA LEU A 141 7.64 -2.58 -14.67
C LEU A 141 7.57 -1.46 -15.72
N GLN A 142 8.50 -1.44 -16.68
CA GLN A 142 8.53 -0.47 -17.75
C GLN A 142 7.31 -0.58 -18.69
N LEU A 143 6.88 -1.80 -19.02
CA LEU A 143 5.74 -2.05 -19.89
C LEU A 143 4.40 -1.66 -19.26
N HIS A 144 4.22 -1.97 -17.96
CA HIS A 144 2.94 -1.82 -17.29
C HIS A 144 2.80 -0.53 -16.49
N LEU A 145 3.91 0.03 -16.01
CA LEU A 145 3.94 1.18 -15.11
C LEU A 145 4.74 2.36 -15.68
N GLY A 146 5.56 2.12 -16.71
CA GLY A 146 6.22 3.18 -17.43
C GLY A 146 5.18 4.02 -18.16
N VAL A 147 5.04 5.28 -17.77
CA VAL A 147 4.35 6.29 -18.57
C VAL A 147 4.96 6.24 -19.97
N ALA A 148 4.08 6.17 -20.97
CA ALA A 148 4.35 5.94 -22.38
C ALA A 148 5.75 6.41 -22.82
N SER A 149 6.45 5.52 -23.53
CA SER A 149 7.53 5.91 -24.44
C SER A 149 7.14 7.21 -25.13
N TYR A 150 7.88 8.28 -24.86
CA TYR A 150 7.79 9.52 -25.62
C TYR A 150 7.82 9.14 -27.11
N ALA A 151 6.70 9.35 -27.79
CA ALA A 151 6.65 9.50 -29.23
C ALA A 151 6.83 10.99 -29.54
#